data_AF-A0A510K3S0-F1
#
_entry.id   AF-A0A510K3S0-F1
#
_cell.length_a   1.000
_cell.length_b   1.000
_cell.length_c   1.000
_cell.angle_alpha   90.00
_cell.angle_beta   90.00
_cell.angle_gamma   90.00
#
_symmetry.space_group_name_H-M   'P 1'
#
loop_
_entity.id
_entity.type
_entity.pdbx_description
1 polymer ?
#
loop_
_entity_poly.entity_id
_entity_poly.type
_entity_poly.pdbx_seq_one_letter_code
_entity_poly.pdbx_strand_id
1 'polypeptide(L)'
;MLAKGRLLGIQFDTLFSDDLYKRIGKHVIDLAEKLKNILHQKNYRFYLESPTNQQFIIIKNTKMEELAKNVSFSFWEKYDEKHTVIRLTTSWATTEKDLNELVKLL
;
A
#
# COMPACT_ATOMS: atom_id res chain seq x y z
N MET A 1 -4.70 -10.02 -31.32
CA MET A 1 -4.68 -11.40 -30.76
C MET A 1 -5.57 -11.48 -29.52
N LEU A 2 -6.87 -11.75 -29.68
CA LEU A 2 -7.81 -12.00 -28.57
C LEU A 2 -8.72 -13.22 -28.85
N ALA A 3 -8.35 -14.07 -29.81
CA ALA A 3 -9.17 -15.22 -30.24
C ALA A 3 -9.31 -16.34 -29.17
N LYS A 4 -8.64 -16.22 -28.01
CA LYS A 4 -8.72 -17.15 -26.88
C LYS A 4 -9.14 -16.46 -25.57
N GLY A 5 -10.15 -15.58 -25.63
CA GLY A 5 -10.70 -14.87 -24.46
C GLY A 5 -11.19 -15.78 -23.33
N ARG A 6 -11.49 -17.06 -23.62
CA ARG A 6 -11.93 -18.05 -22.61
C ARG A 6 -10.89 -18.28 -21.50
N LEU A 7 -9.60 -18.35 -21.84
CA LEU A 7 -8.54 -18.57 -20.84
C LEU A 7 -8.40 -17.38 -19.89
N LEU A 8 -8.47 -16.16 -20.42
CA LEU A 8 -8.47 -14.93 -19.61
C LEU A 8 -9.77 -14.80 -18.79
N GLY A 9 -10.91 -15.20 -19.37
CA GLY A 9 -12.22 -15.16 -18.70
C GLY A 9 -12.30 -16.02 -17.44
N ILE A 10 -11.61 -17.17 -17.39
CA ILE A 10 -11.59 -18.06 -16.21
C ILE A 10 -11.05 -17.34 -14.96
N GLN A 11 -10.09 -16.43 -15.12
CA GLN A 11 -9.54 -15.67 -13.99
C GLN A 11 -10.59 -14.71 -13.40
N PHE A 12 -11.36 -14.04 -14.26
CA PHE A 12 -12.45 -13.16 -13.82
C PHE A 12 -13.60 -13.96 -13.21
N ASP A 13 -13.98 -15.08 -13.84
CA ASP A 13 -14.99 -16.00 -13.32
C ASP A 13 -14.63 -16.46 -11.90
N THR A 14 -13.36 -16.83 -11.68
CA THR A 14 -12.87 -17.21 -10.35
C THR A 14 -12.91 -16.04 -9.37
N LEU A 15 -12.42 -14.84 -9.76
CA LEU A 15 -12.41 -13.67 -8.89
C LEU A 15 -13.83 -13.25 -8.48
N PHE A 16 -14.81 -13.36 -9.37
CA PHE A 16 -16.19 -12.95 -9.14
C PHE A 16 -17.08 -14.06 -8.55
N SER A 17 -16.57 -15.28 -8.44
CA SER A 17 -17.26 -16.38 -7.77
C SER A 17 -17.03 -16.36 -6.25
N ASP A 18 -18.02 -16.84 -5.52
CA ASP A 18 -17.99 -17.00 -4.06
C ASP A 18 -17.52 -15.76 -3.31
N ASP A 19 -17.79 -14.54 -3.79
CA ASP A 19 -17.29 -13.28 -3.19
C ASP A 19 -15.76 -13.22 -3.00
N LEU A 20 -14.98 -14.01 -3.75
CA LEU A 20 -13.52 -14.09 -3.59
C LEU A 20 -12.87 -12.72 -3.70
N TYR A 21 -13.21 -11.94 -4.73
CA TYR A 21 -12.71 -10.57 -4.93
C TYR A 21 -12.97 -9.67 -3.73
N LYS A 22 -14.17 -9.76 -3.11
CA LYS A 22 -14.51 -8.96 -1.93
C LYS A 22 -13.71 -9.41 -0.71
N ARG A 23 -13.56 -10.71 -0.49
CA ARG A 23 -12.79 -11.24 0.65
C ARG A 23 -11.32 -10.83 0.59
N ILE A 24 -10.68 -11.02 -0.56
CA ILE A 24 -9.27 -10.61 -0.72
C ILE A 24 -9.14 -9.09 -0.65
N GLY A 25 -10.08 -8.33 -1.22
CA GLY A 25 -10.09 -6.88 -1.13
C GLY A 25 -10.23 -6.39 0.31
N LYS A 26 -11.12 -7.00 1.11
CA LYS A 26 -11.30 -6.67 2.53
C LYS A 26 -9.99 -6.83 3.31
N HIS A 27 -9.26 -7.93 3.10
CA HIS A 27 -7.98 -8.15 3.75
C HIS A 27 -6.97 -7.01 3.46
N VAL A 28 -6.90 -6.58 2.19
CA VAL A 28 -6.01 -5.49 1.77
C VAL A 28 -6.38 -4.16 2.45
N ILE A 29 -7.67 -3.86 2.56
CA ILE A 29 -8.17 -2.66 3.24
C ILE A 29 -7.90 -2.74 4.75
N ASP A 30 -8.16 -3.88 5.39
CA ASP A 30 -7.91 -4.07 6.83
C ASP A 30 -6.42 -3.86 7.17
N LEU A 31 -5.50 -4.31 6.30
CA LEU A 31 -4.06 -4.04 6.44
C LEU A 31 -3.71 -2.56 6.22
N ALA A 32 -4.36 -1.89 5.27
CA ALA A 32 -4.12 -0.46 5.03
C ALA A 32 -4.56 0.39 6.23
N GLU A 33 -5.68 0.06 6.86
CA GLU A 33 -6.15 0.68 8.10
C GLU A 33 -5.17 0.43 9.25
N LYS A 34 -4.63 -0.79 9.39
CA LYS A 34 -3.56 -1.08 10.37
C LYS A 34 -2.33 -0.21 10.11
N LEU A 35 -1.87 -0.11 8.87
CA LEU A 35 -0.76 0.74 8.48
C LEU A 35 -1.03 2.22 8.82
N LYS A 36 -2.24 2.72 8.52
CA LYS A 36 -2.65 4.08 8.85
C LYS A 36 -2.54 4.34 10.35
N ASN A 37 -3.05 3.43 11.19
CA ASN A 37 -2.96 3.54 12.64
C ASN A 37 -1.50 3.54 13.15
N ILE A 38 -0.64 2.68 12.60
CA ILE A 38 0.80 2.65 12.92
C ILE A 38 1.45 4.00 12.61
N LEU A 39 1.15 4.58 11.45
CA LEU A 39 1.70 5.86 11.02
C LEU A 39 1.24 7.01 11.94
N HIS A 40 -0.02 7.01 12.38
CA HIS A 40 -0.50 7.94 13.41
C HIS A 40 0.24 7.77 14.75
N GLN A 41 0.40 6.53 15.22
CA GLN A 41 1.11 6.25 16.49
C GLN A 41 2.58 6.70 16.45
N LYS A 42 3.22 6.61 15.27
CA LYS A 42 4.58 7.09 15.03
C LYS A 42 4.66 8.58 14.71
N ASN A 43 3.55 9.31 14.79
CA ASN A 43 3.46 10.75 14.58
C ASN A 43 3.91 11.19 13.16
N TYR A 44 3.66 10.37 12.15
CA TYR A 44 3.84 10.77 10.76
C TYR A 44 2.75 11.73 10.32
N ARG A 45 3.13 12.71 9.50
CA ARG A 45 2.19 13.63 8.87
C ARG A 45 1.61 13.01 7.62
N PHE A 46 0.30 13.01 7.51
CA PHE A 46 -0.40 12.59 6.30
C PHE A 46 -0.52 13.77 5.35
N TYR A 47 -0.26 13.50 4.06
CA TYR A 47 -0.62 14.42 2.99
C TYR A 47 -2.10 14.24 2.62
N LEU A 48 -2.53 12.98 2.55
CA LEU A 48 -3.91 12.60 2.31
C LEU A 48 -4.23 11.35 3.15
N GLU A 49 -5.29 11.44 3.94
CA GLU A 49 -5.88 10.29 4.61
C GLU A 49 -6.81 9.56 3.66
N SER A 50 -6.26 8.57 2.95
CA SER A 50 -7.04 7.81 1.98
C SER A 50 -7.78 6.65 2.66
N PRO A 51 -9.07 6.43 2.35
CA PRO A 51 -9.85 5.29 2.86
C PRO A 51 -9.58 3.99 2.08
N THR A 52 -8.56 3.98 1.21
CA THR A 52 -8.24 2.85 0.33
C THR A 52 -6.99 2.12 0.80
N ASN A 53 -6.51 1.17 0.00
CA ASN A 53 -5.26 0.45 0.24
C ASN A 53 -3.99 1.31 0.11
N GLN A 54 -4.13 2.59 -0.24
CA GLN A 54 -3.03 3.52 -0.43
C GLN A 54 -3.00 4.55 0.70
N GLN A 55 -1.82 4.80 1.25
CA GLN A 55 -1.58 5.79 2.30
C GLN A 55 -0.48 6.76 1.87
N PHE A 56 -0.68 8.07 2.12
CA PHE A 56 0.20 9.14 1.64
C PHE A 56 0.78 9.92 2.82
N ILE A 57 2.09 9.82 3.02
CA ILE A 57 2.78 10.44 4.15
C ILE A 57 3.88 11.38 3.67
N ILE A 58 4.10 12.42 4.47
CA ILE A 58 5.18 13.39 4.28
C ILE A 58 6.38 12.93 5.11
N ILE A 59 7.51 12.67 4.46
CA ILE A 59 8.74 12.23 5.12
C ILE A 59 9.93 13.11 4.72
N LYS A 60 10.95 13.15 5.57
CA LYS A 60 12.22 13.83 5.24
C LYS A 60 12.91 13.10 4.09
N ASN A 61 13.56 13.84 3.19
CA ASN A 61 14.26 13.26 2.04
C ASN A 61 15.35 12.25 2.48
N THR A 62 16.06 12.54 3.57
CA THR A 62 17.06 11.61 4.12
C THR A 62 16.43 10.29 4.61
N LYS A 63 15.28 10.36 5.28
CA LYS A 63 14.54 9.16 5.73
C LYS A 63 13.96 8.39 4.55
N MET A 64 13.53 9.08 3.48
CA MET A 64 13.09 8.44 2.24
C MET A 64 14.21 7.60 1.63
N GLU A 65 15.42 8.15 1.52
CA GLU A 65 16.59 7.44 1.00
C GLU A 65 16.96 6.21 1.84
N GLU A 66 16.87 6.32 3.18
CA GLU A 66 17.09 5.17 4.07
C GLU A 66 16.01 4.09 3.90
N LEU A 67 14.75 4.49 3.83
CA LEU A 67 13.62 3.60 3.69
C LEU A 67 13.67 2.84 2.35
N ALA A 68 14.09 3.52 1.27
CA ALA A 68 14.18 2.96 -0.09
C ALA A 68 15.14 1.77 -0.19
N LYS A 69 16.07 1.61 0.75
CA LYS A 69 17.00 0.47 0.78
C LYS A 69 16.32 -0.85 1.12
N ASN A 70 15.20 -0.79 1.86
CA ASN A 70 14.55 -1.97 2.42
C ASN A 70 13.06 -2.07 2.04
N VAL A 71 12.45 -0.98 1.58
CA VAL A 71 11.01 -0.89 1.34
C VAL A 71 10.76 -0.30 -0.04
N SER A 72 9.90 -0.97 -0.82
CA SER A 72 9.38 -0.41 -2.06
C SER A 72 8.19 0.52 -1.76
N PHE A 73 8.29 1.76 -2.23
CA PHE A 73 7.22 2.76 -2.20
C PHE A 73 7.26 3.60 -3.47
N SER A 74 6.19 4.35 -3.74
CA SER A 74 6.18 5.29 -4.88
C SER A 74 6.45 6.71 -4.39
N PHE A 75 7.30 7.44 -5.11
CA PHE A 75 7.32 8.89 -5.04
C PHE A 75 5.97 9.44 -5.53
N TRP A 76 5.38 10.36 -4.77
CA TRP A 76 4.13 11.03 -5.16
C TRP A 76 4.42 12.45 -5.66
N GLU A 77 4.94 13.31 -4.79
CA GLU A 77 5.36 14.66 -5.16
C GLU A 77 6.38 15.24 -4.15
N LYS A 78 7.10 16.29 -4.55
CA LYS A 78 7.94 17.07 -3.64
C LYS A 78 7.04 17.94 -2.77
N TYR A 79 7.14 17.80 -1.44
CA TYR A 79 6.36 18.62 -0.52
C TYR A 79 7.04 19.97 -0.27
N ASP A 80 8.33 19.95 0.05
CA ASP A 80 9.19 21.13 0.18
C ASP A 80 10.66 20.77 -0.11
N GLU A 81 11.61 21.68 0.15
CA GLU A 81 13.05 21.44 -0.09
C GLU A 81 13.65 20.26 0.71
N LYS A 82 13.04 19.88 1.83
CA LYS A 82 13.54 18.85 2.76
C LYS A 82 12.61 17.65 2.90
N HIS A 83 11.40 17.71 2.34
CA HIS A 83 10.38 16.69 2.49
C HIS A 83 9.75 16.27 1.17
N THR A 84 9.34 15.01 1.13
CA THR A 84 8.71 14.37 -0.01
C THR A 84 7.45 13.64 0.46
N VAL A 85 6.40 13.69 -0.36
CA VAL A 85 5.23 12.84 -0.19
C VAL A 85 5.55 11.48 -0.82
N ILE A 86 5.44 10.41 -0.03
CA ILE A 86 5.51 9.05 -0.53
C ILE A 86 4.15 8.36 -0.43
N ARG A 87 3.93 7.41 -1.33
CA ARG A 87 2.77 6.53 -1.32
C ARG A 87 3.19 5.12 -0.91
N LEU A 88 2.58 4.65 0.18
CA LEU A 88 2.63 3.26 0.63
C LEU A 88 1.35 2.56 0.19
N THR A 89 1.47 1.34 -0.33
CA THR A 89 0.32 0.58 -0.85
C THR A 89 0.33 -0.82 -0.27
N THR A 90 -0.79 -1.26 0.31
CA THR A 90 -1.01 -2.67 0.63
C THR A 90 -1.62 -3.38 -0.59
N SER A 91 -1.28 -4.65 -0.77
CA SER A 91 -1.78 -5.50 -1.84
C SER A 91 -2.25 -6.84 -1.28
N TRP A 92 -2.84 -7.69 -2.12
CA TRP A 92 -3.22 -9.05 -1.72
C TRP A 92 -2.03 -9.90 -1.24
N ALA A 93 -0.80 -9.53 -1.61
CA ALA A 93 0.42 -10.23 -1.22
C ALA A 93 1.04 -9.67 0.06
N THR A 94 0.55 -8.53 0.55
CA THR A 94 1.06 -7.92 1.78
C THR A 94 0.61 -8.73 2.98
N THR A 95 1.54 -9.06 3.87
CA THR A 95 1.28 -9.82 5.09
C THR A 95 1.41 -8.94 6.33
N GLU A 96 0.88 -9.40 7.46
CA GLU A 96 1.11 -8.71 8.75
C GLU A 96 2.59 -8.66 9.14
N LYS A 97 3.37 -9.66 8.72
CA LYS A 97 4.81 -9.67 8.93
C LYS A 97 5.48 -8.51 8.21
N ASP A 98 5.07 -8.21 6.97
CA ASP A 98 5.60 -7.09 6.20
C ASP A 98 5.31 -5.75 6.90
N LEU A 99 4.11 -5.59 7.46
CA LEU A 99 3.77 -4.43 8.28
C LEU A 99 4.66 -4.34 9.52
N ASN A 100 4.90 -5.45 10.22
CA ASN A 100 5.74 -5.48 11.42
C ASN A 100 7.21 -5.14 11.11
N GLU A 101 7.74 -5.58 9.97
CA GLU A 101 9.09 -5.17 9.54
C GLU A 101 9.12 -3.69 9.14
N LEU A 102 8.11 -3.19 8.43
CA LEU A 102 7.98 -1.78 8.09
C LEU A 102 7.96 -0.90 9.35
N VAL A 103 7.24 -1.31 10.40
CA VAL A 103 7.17 -0.60 11.70
C VAL A 103 8.56 -0.43 12.33
N LYS A 104 9.48 -1.38 12.16
CA LYS A 104 10.84 -1.27 12.70
C LYS A 104 11.69 -0.26 11.93
N LEU A 105 11.38 -0.06 10.64
CA LEU A 105 12.12 0.82 9.74
C LEU A 105 11.61 2.27 9.75
N LEU A 106 10.32 2.46 10.06
CA LEU A 106 9.68 3.77 10.22
C LEU A 106 10.10 4.43 11.54
#